data_AF-A0A2U8LMJ9-F1
#
_entry.id   AF-A0A2U8LMJ9-F1
#
_cell.length_a   1.000
_cell.length_b   1.000
_cell.length_c   1.000
_cell.angle_alpha   90.00
_cell.angle_beta   90.00
_cell.angle_gamma   90.00
#
_symmetry.space_group_name_H-M   'P 1'
#
loop_
_entity.id
_entity.type
_entity.pdbx_description
1 polymer ?
#
loop_
_entity_poly.entity_id
_entity_poly.type
_entity_poly.pdbx_seq_one_letter_code
_entity_poly.pdbx_strand_id
1 'polypeptide(L)'
;IAAACDNTNRDKAGKKEGEKAVVSSENDELKKIKDELQDEIDKALQKRDAYSDDVATNTNVFGKSAKAIQDAVDAHYKATTVDEVKEAIKKLKEKIKKLDSLFVLSIEEKQKIAQDDFDKALVATKEAKAKLTKPSSIEVLEKSIKAAESIKKGEEHYYGELIKWTAAYQKRIDEAKKLEAKSDQELWNTYLLRETNIIDSFNREYNSTDLFDAELEQLKKLFKDAKANKNKKYKEQETQLRKSVSKILDKISKIAITASKAKELAKLLDKNGELIIGNDIKYILSGAFADQSNIKKVKFGENLEVIEPDAFDNSGVESIEFNNKLKSLDGFNNTKLSSLSLPKTLEKFAGFKRTKIDKITLPKSLKSFIWQNSILKEITFEDDATFGNVKSTFSFDGIVIDKQFLPSLEKIIVKDMKAKMELIKK
;
A
#
# COMPACT_ATOMS: atom_id res chain seq x y z
N ILE A 1 -20.29 -18.76 -25.92
CA ILE A 1 -20.56 -19.32 -27.27
C ILE A 1 -21.33 -20.61 -27.05
N ALA A 2 -22.65 -20.47 -27.05
CA ALA A 2 -23.66 -21.53 -27.12
C ALA A 2 -24.98 -20.77 -27.31
N ALA A 3 -25.31 -20.48 -28.57
CA ALA A 3 -26.64 -20.09 -29.09
C ALA A 3 -26.44 -19.30 -30.39
N ALA A 4 -26.44 -20.01 -31.52
CA ALA A 4 -26.92 -19.53 -32.82
C ALA A 4 -26.71 -20.62 -33.89
N CYS A 5 -27.37 -21.76 -33.72
CA CYS A 5 -27.69 -22.65 -34.83
C CYS A 5 -29.16 -23.02 -34.66
N ASP A 6 -30.01 -22.35 -35.42
CA ASP A 6 -31.25 -22.91 -35.97
C ASP A 6 -31.93 -21.84 -36.81
N ASN A 7 -31.73 -21.92 -38.13
CA ASN A 7 -32.86 -22.03 -39.04
C ASN A 7 -32.40 -22.29 -40.48
N THR A 8 -32.62 -23.51 -40.93
CA THR A 8 -32.62 -23.88 -42.35
C THR A 8 -34.03 -23.85 -42.92
N ASN A 9 -34.19 -23.09 -44.01
CA ASN A 9 -35.05 -23.30 -45.18
C ASN A 9 -36.59 -23.39 -45.06
N ARG A 10 -37.26 -22.50 -45.82
CA ARG A 10 -38.08 -22.91 -46.98
C ARG A 10 -38.46 -21.73 -47.90
N ASP A 11 -37.98 -21.84 -49.14
CA ASP A 11 -38.61 -21.55 -50.44
C ASP A 11 -39.52 -20.32 -50.65
N LYS A 12 -39.13 -19.50 -51.63
CA LYS A 12 -39.89 -19.40 -52.89
C LYS A 12 -39.03 -18.82 -54.03
N ALA A 13 -39.07 -19.52 -55.16
CA ALA A 13 -38.40 -19.21 -56.40
C ALA A 13 -39.02 -18.03 -57.16
N GLY A 14 -38.17 -17.27 -57.84
CA GLY A 14 -38.54 -16.34 -58.91
C GLY A 14 -37.35 -16.16 -59.86
N LYS A 15 -37.41 -16.82 -61.03
CA LYS A 15 -36.44 -16.69 -62.13
C LYS A 15 -36.44 -15.26 -62.70
N LYS A 16 -35.25 -14.72 -62.98
CA LYS A 16 -34.93 -14.03 -64.24
C LYS A 16 -33.42 -14.09 -64.49
N GLU A 17 -33.07 -14.62 -65.65
CA GLU A 17 -31.73 -14.79 -66.20
C GLU A 17 -31.19 -13.46 -66.75
N GLY A 18 -29.86 -13.29 -66.71
CA GLY A 18 -29.13 -12.34 -67.57
C GLY A 18 -28.25 -11.33 -66.84
N GLU A 19 -27.08 -11.76 -66.36
CA GLU A 19 -25.78 -11.03 -66.30
C GLU A 19 -24.87 -11.69 -65.24
N LYS A 20 -24.16 -12.76 -65.65
CA LYS A 20 -22.89 -13.20 -65.03
C LYS A 20 -21.82 -12.84 -66.06
N ALA A 21 -20.67 -12.25 -65.70
CA ALA A 21 -19.57 -13.12 -65.29
C ALA A 21 -18.36 -12.41 -64.64
N VAL A 22 -18.51 -11.22 -64.02
CA VAL A 22 -17.36 -10.56 -63.34
C VAL A 22 -17.57 -10.38 -61.83
N VAL A 23 -18.80 -10.11 -61.36
CA VAL A 23 -19.10 -9.90 -59.93
C VAL A 23 -19.27 -11.22 -59.16
N SER A 24 -19.49 -12.36 -59.84
CA SER A 24 -19.71 -13.65 -59.18
C SER A 24 -18.44 -14.30 -58.65
N SER A 25 -17.28 -14.09 -59.28
CA SER A 25 -16.03 -14.75 -58.87
C SER A 25 -15.44 -14.15 -57.59
N GLU A 26 -15.49 -12.82 -57.42
CA GLU A 26 -14.93 -12.13 -56.24
C GLU A 26 -15.75 -12.40 -54.97
N ASN A 27 -17.09 -12.47 -55.09
CA ASN A 27 -17.96 -12.81 -53.95
C ASN A 27 -17.83 -14.29 -53.54
N ASP A 28 -17.66 -15.19 -54.50
CA ASP A 28 -17.41 -16.61 -54.23
C ASP A 28 -16.02 -16.83 -53.62
N GLU A 29 -15.00 -16.07 -54.07
CA GLU A 29 -13.64 -16.11 -53.53
C GLU A 29 -13.57 -15.52 -52.11
N LEU A 30 -14.26 -14.40 -51.86
CA LEU A 30 -14.36 -13.79 -50.53
C LEU A 30 -15.08 -14.73 -49.54
N LYS A 31 -16.15 -15.39 -49.98
CA LYS A 31 -16.86 -16.36 -49.15
C LYS A 31 -15.96 -17.55 -48.81
N LYS A 32 -15.27 -18.11 -49.81
CA LYS A 32 -14.34 -19.23 -49.61
C LYS A 32 -13.23 -18.89 -48.61
N ILE A 33 -12.65 -17.70 -48.69
CA ILE A 33 -11.55 -17.34 -47.78
C ILE A 33 -12.03 -16.99 -46.36
N LYS A 34 -13.30 -16.56 -46.22
CA LYS A 34 -13.94 -16.44 -44.91
C LYS A 34 -14.18 -17.80 -44.27
N ASP A 35 -14.61 -18.80 -45.04
CA ASP A 35 -14.72 -20.19 -44.57
C ASP A 35 -13.34 -20.71 -44.11
N GLU A 36 -12.26 -20.42 -44.85
CA GLU A 36 -10.88 -20.73 -44.42
C GLU A 36 -10.48 -20.03 -43.12
N LEU A 37 -10.88 -18.77 -42.91
CA LEU A 37 -10.64 -18.06 -41.65
C LEU A 37 -11.43 -18.70 -40.49
N GLN A 38 -12.67 -19.14 -40.73
CA GLN A 38 -13.48 -19.84 -39.74
C GLN A 38 -12.82 -21.17 -39.33
N ASP A 39 -12.30 -21.95 -40.28
CA ASP A 39 -11.57 -23.19 -39.99
C ASP A 39 -10.34 -22.93 -39.10
N GLU A 40 -9.61 -21.83 -39.35
CA GLU A 40 -8.45 -21.46 -38.54
C GLU A 40 -8.83 -20.93 -37.15
N ILE A 41 -9.98 -20.26 -37.02
CA ILE A 41 -10.57 -19.89 -35.74
C ILE A 41 -10.91 -21.14 -34.93
N ASP A 42 -11.51 -22.15 -35.54
CA ASP A 42 -11.91 -23.39 -34.87
C ASP A 42 -10.70 -24.20 -34.40
N LYS A 43 -9.65 -24.30 -35.23
CA LYS A 43 -8.35 -24.87 -34.83
C LYS A 43 -7.74 -24.11 -33.65
N ALA A 44 -7.81 -22.77 -33.66
CA ALA A 44 -7.31 -21.95 -32.57
C ALA A 44 -8.12 -22.12 -31.27
N LEU A 45 -9.44 -22.31 -31.36
CA LEU A 45 -10.31 -22.63 -30.22
C LEU A 45 -9.93 -23.97 -29.57
N GLN A 46 -9.72 -25.03 -30.37
CA GLN A 46 -9.27 -26.33 -29.85
C GLN A 46 -7.93 -26.22 -29.13
N LYS A 47 -6.98 -25.47 -29.70
CA LYS A 47 -5.69 -25.21 -29.04
C LYS A 47 -5.83 -24.40 -27.76
N ARG A 48 -6.76 -23.44 -27.72
CA ARG A 48 -7.02 -22.66 -26.51
C ARG A 48 -7.43 -23.57 -25.35
N ASP A 49 -8.27 -24.57 -25.59
CA ASP A 49 -8.68 -25.50 -24.55
C ASP A 49 -7.48 -26.32 -24.01
N ALA A 50 -6.52 -26.66 -24.87
CA ALA A 50 -5.25 -27.26 -24.45
C ALA A 50 -4.36 -26.30 -23.63
N TYR A 51 -4.55 -24.99 -23.73
CA TYR A 51 -3.84 -23.99 -22.90
C TYR A 51 -4.49 -23.78 -21.52
N SER A 52 -5.56 -24.48 -21.18
CA SER A 52 -6.32 -24.27 -19.95
C SER A 52 -5.48 -24.43 -18.67
N ASP A 53 -4.44 -25.26 -18.70
CA ASP A 53 -3.50 -25.42 -17.57
C ASP A 53 -2.56 -24.20 -17.39
N ASP A 54 -2.45 -23.33 -18.40
CA ASP A 54 -1.65 -22.09 -18.40
C ASP A 54 -2.49 -20.86 -18.00
N VAL A 55 -3.73 -21.03 -17.53
CA VAL A 55 -4.60 -19.90 -17.15
C VAL A 55 -3.97 -19.02 -16.06
N ALA A 56 -3.08 -19.61 -15.23
CA ALA A 56 -2.43 -18.93 -14.11
C ALA A 56 -0.90 -18.81 -14.23
N THR A 57 -0.28 -19.15 -15.38
CA THR A 57 1.19 -19.07 -15.53
C THR A 57 1.67 -17.82 -16.27
N ASN A 58 2.98 -17.57 -16.22
CA ASN A 58 3.63 -16.32 -16.60
C ASN A 58 3.37 -15.84 -18.03
N THR A 59 2.98 -16.75 -18.92
CA THR A 59 2.75 -16.49 -20.34
C THR A 59 1.30 -16.12 -20.67
N ASN A 60 0.34 -16.49 -19.79
CA ASN A 60 -1.11 -16.36 -19.97
C ASN A 60 -1.52 -16.73 -21.41
N VAL A 61 -1.07 -17.90 -21.84
CA VAL A 61 -1.26 -18.35 -23.24
C VAL A 61 -2.75 -18.52 -23.53
N PHE A 62 -3.50 -18.98 -22.53
CA PHE A 62 -4.96 -19.09 -22.59
C PHE A 62 -5.63 -17.73 -22.85
N GLY A 63 -5.37 -16.71 -22.04
CA GLY A 63 -5.97 -15.38 -22.21
C GLY A 63 -5.52 -14.68 -23.49
N LYS A 64 -4.23 -14.81 -23.86
CA LYS A 64 -3.71 -14.22 -25.11
C LYS A 64 -4.29 -14.89 -26.35
N SER A 65 -4.50 -16.22 -26.33
CA SER A 65 -5.15 -16.92 -27.44
C SER A 65 -6.63 -16.53 -27.55
N ALA A 66 -7.34 -16.35 -26.44
CA ALA A 66 -8.72 -15.84 -26.45
C ALA A 66 -8.83 -14.49 -27.16
N LYS A 67 -7.90 -13.55 -26.87
CA LYS A 67 -7.86 -12.26 -27.55
C LYS A 67 -7.53 -12.39 -29.04
N ALA A 68 -6.56 -13.23 -29.40
CA ALA A 68 -6.19 -13.47 -30.80
C ALA A 68 -7.35 -14.04 -31.61
N ILE A 69 -8.11 -14.96 -31.01
CA ILE A 69 -9.32 -15.55 -31.59
C ILE A 69 -10.41 -14.49 -31.75
N GLN A 70 -10.65 -13.66 -30.74
CA GLN A 70 -11.64 -12.60 -30.83
C GLN A 70 -11.30 -11.58 -31.94
N ASP A 71 -10.03 -11.17 -32.07
CA ASP A 71 -9.59 -10.29 -33.16
C ASP A 71 -9.87 -10.92 -34.55
N ALA A 72 -9.73 -12.25 -34.67
CA ALA A 72 -9.99 -12.98 -35.91
C ALA A 72 -11.49 -13.15 -36.20
N VAL A 73 -12.31 -13.43 -35.18
CA VAL A 73 -13.78 -13.46 -35.29
C VAL A 73 -14.30 -12.09 -35.73
N ASP A 74 -13.80 -11.01 -35.13
CA ASP A 74 -14.13 -9.64 -35.53
C ASP A 74 -13.78 -9.38 -36.99
N ALA A 75 -12.60 -9.82 -37.45
CA ALA A 75 -12.18 -9.67 -38.84
C ALA A 75 -13.05 -10.50 -39.80
N HIS A 76 -13.46 -11.72 -39.43
CA HIS A 76 -14.34 -12.57 -40.23
C HIS A 76 -15.66 -11.86 -40.58
N TYR A 77 -16.26 -11.17 -39.60
CA TYR A 77 -17.51 -10.41 -39.81
C TYR A 77 -17.28 -9.06 -40.51
N LYS A 78 -16.20 -8.34 -40.19
CA LYS A 78 -15.99 -6.94 -40.64
C LYS A 78 -15.28 -6.80 -41.99
N ALA A 79 -14.41 -7.74 -42.36
CA ALA A 79 -13.64 -7.66 -43.60
C ALA A 79 -14.56 -7.73 -44.83
N THR A 80 -14.32 -6.84 -45.80
CA THR A 80 -15.08 -6.75 -47.05
C THR A 80 -14.24 -7.15 -48.26
N THR A 81 -12.94 -7.39 -48.08
CA THR A 81 -12.01 -7.75 -49.16
C THR A 81 -11.26 -9.06 -48.87
N VAL A 82 -10.85 -9.75 -49.93
CA VAL A 82 -10.07 -11.00 -49.84
C VAL A 82 -8.75 -10.78 -49.08
N ASP A 83 -8.09 -9.64 -49.30
CA ASP A 83 -6.80 -9.33 -48.69
C ASP A 83 -6.88 -9.06 -47.18
N GLU A 84 -7.96 -8.42 -46.71
CA GLU A 84 -8.21 -8.25 -45.28
C GLU A 84 -8.39 -9.59 -44.56
N VAL A 85 -9.08 -10.54 -45.19
CA VAL A 85 -9.27 -11.89 -44.64
C VAL A 85 -7.96 -12.67 -44.65
N LYS A 86 -7.16 -12.61 -45.73
CA LYS A 86 -5.81 -13.21 -45.79
C LYS A 86 -4.90 -12.69 -44.68
N GLU A 87 -4.91 -11.38 -44.45
CA GLU A 87 -4.11 -10.76 -43.40
C GLU A 87 -4.60 -11.16 -42.00
N ALA A 88 -5.91 -11.31 -41.79
CA ALA A 88 -6.46 -11.83 -40.54
C ALA A 88 -6.03 -13.28 -40.28
N ILE A 89 -6.11 -14.17 -41.28
CA ILE A 89 -5.62 -15.56 -41.21
C ILE A 89 -4.15 -15.59 -40.83
N LYS A 90 -3.32 -14.80 -41.52
CA LYS A 90 -1.88 -14.70 -41.26
C LYS A 90 -1.60 -14.26 -39.83
N LYS A 91 -2.24 -13.17 -39.37
CA LYS A 91 -2.09 -12.66 -37.99
C LYS A 91 -2.50 -13.69 -36.95
N LEU A 92 -3.60 -14.41 -37.16
CA LEU A 92 -4.06 -15.47 -36.25
C LEU A 92 -3.03 -16.59 -36.17
N LYS A 93 -2.59 -17.13 -37.32
CA LYS A 93 -1.59 -18.21 -37.39
C LYS A 93 -0.27 -17.82 -36.73
N GLU A 94 0.25 -16.62 -37.01
CA GLU A 94 1.49 -16.13 -36.40
C GLU A 94 1.36 -15.97 -34.88
N LYS A 95 0.21 -15.45 -34.39
CA LYS A 95 -0.05 -15.33 -32.96
C LYS A 95 -0.14 -16.72 -32.31
N ILE A 96 -0.93 -17.64 -32.86
CA ILE A 96 -1.09 -18.99 -32.30
C ILE A 96 0.24 -19.75 -32.29
N LYS A 97 1.05 -19.68 -33.37
CA LYS A 97 2.38 -20.30 -33.40
C LYS A 97 3.33 -19.78 -32.31
N LYS A 98 3.31 -18.47 -32.05
CA LYS A 98 4.08 -17.86 -30.95
C LYS A 98 3.56 -18.36 -29.59
N LEU A 99 2.25 -18.49 -29.44
CA LEU A 99 1.61 -19.00 -28.22
C LEU A 99 1.91 -20.48 -27.97
N ASP A 100 1.88 -21.33 -29.00
CA ASP A 100 2.30 -22.74 -28.92
C ASP A 100 3.75 -22.83 -28.39
N SER A 101 4.64 -22.01 -28.95
CA SER A 101 6.06 -21.99 -28.59
C SER A 101 6.28 -21.55 -27.13
N LEU A 102 5.39 -20.71 -26.59
CA LEU A 102 5.43 -20.28 -25.19
C LEU A 102 4.80 -21.32 -24.25
N PHE A 103 3.78 -22.04 -24.72
CA PHE A 103 3.06 -23.04 -23.92
C PHE A 103 3.95 -24.22 -23.53
N VAL A 104 4.77 -24.68 -24.47
CA VAL A 104 5.67 -25.84 -24.28
C VAL A 104 6.88 -25.56 -23.39
N LEU A 105 7.09 -24.31 -22.97
CA LEU A 105 8.20 -23.94 -22.10
C LEU A 105 8.00 -24.44 -20.67
N SER A 106 9.10 -24.80 -20.02
CA SER A 106 9.17 -25.08 -18.59
C SER A 106 8.81 -23.84 -17.76
N ILE A 107 8.47 -24.05 -16.48
CA ILE A 107 8.17 -22.96 -15.54
C ILE A 107 9.38 -22.03 -15.41
N GLU A 108 10.59 -22.58 -15.35
CA GLU A 108 11.85 -21.85 -15.24
C GLU A 108 12.10 -20.95 -16.46
N GLU A 109 11.85 -21.45 -17.66
CA GLU A 109 11.96 -20.68 -18.90
C GLU A 109 10.94 -19.55 -18.95
N LYS A 110 9.69 -19.83 -18.57
CA LYS A 110 8.62 -18.81 -18.48
C LYS A 110 8.93 -17.74 -17.45
N GLN A 111 9.51 -18.11 -16.31
CA GLN A 111 9.99 -17.18 -15.28
C GLN A 111 11.12 -16.29 -15.79
N LYS A 112 12.08 -16.87 -16.53
CA LYS A 112 13.16 -16.12 -17.17
C LYS A 112 12.64 -15.09 -18.16
N ILE A 113 11.68 -15.46 -19.00
CA ILE A 113 11.03 -14.53 -19.94
C ILE A 113 10.35 -13.37 -19.19
N ALA A 114 9.60 -13.68 -18.12
CA ALA A 114 8.93 -12.65 -17.33
C ALA A 114 9.93 -11.65 -16.71
N GLN A 115 11.08 -12.15 -16.24
CA GLN A 115 12.16 -11.31 -15.74
C GLN A 115 12.76 -10.43 -16.84
N ASP A 116 13.13 -11.03 -17.99
CA ASP A 116 13.74 -10.33 -19.11
C ASP A 116 12.82 -9.23 -19.67
N ASP A 117 11.52 -9.51 -19.78
CA ASP A 117 10.51 -8.55 -20.24
C ASP A 117 10.31 -7.42 -19.23
N PHE A 118 10.29 -7.73 -17.94
CA PHE A 118 10.22 -6.73 -16.88
C PHE A 118 11.44 -5.81 -16.89
N ASP A 119 12.65 -6.37 -17.00
CA ASP A 119 13.88 -5.59 -17.00
C ASP A 119 13.93 -4.63 -18.21
N LYS A 120 13.55 -5.12 -19.40
CA LYS A 120 13.42 -4.28 -20.61
C LYS A 120 12.39 -3.17 -20.41
N ALA A 121 11.22 -3.50 -19.86
CA ALA A 121 10.16 -2.51 -19.61
C ALA A 121 10.58 -1.46 -18.56
N LEU A 122 11.33 -1.86 -17.54
CA LEU A 122 11.86 -0.96 -16.51
C LEU A 122 12.90 0.00 -17.11
N VAL A 123 13.82 -0.50 -17.94
CA VAL A 123 14.79 0.33 -18.67
C VAL A 123 14.06 1.34 -19.56
N ALA A 124 13.11 0.88 -20.40
CA ALA A 124 12.33 1.76 -21.26
C ALA A 124 11.56 2.84 -20.47
N THR A 125 11.02 2.48 -19.30
CA THR A 125 10.34 3.44 -18.40
C THR A 125 11.30 4.47 -17.82
N LYS A 126 12.51 4.06 -17.40
CA LYS A 126 13.56 4.96 -16.90
C LYS A 126 14.03 5.92 -17.99
N GLU A 127 14.25 5.42 -19.20
CA GLU A 127 14.59 6.25 -20.37
C GLU A 127 13.47 7.22 -20.76
N ALA A 128 12.21 6.78 -20.70
CA ALA A 128 11.07 7.65 -20.92
C ALA A 128 11.01 8.78 -19.88
N LYS A 129 11.21 8.46 -18.58
CA LYS A 129 11.27 9.46 -17.50
C LYS A 129 12.37 10.49 -17.74
N ALA A 130 13.56 10.06 -18.18
CA ALA A 130 14.69 10.95 -18.43
C ALA A 130 14.43 12.00 -19.52
N LYS A 131 13.45 11.78 -20.41
CA LYS A 131 13.05 12.70 -21.48
C LYS A 131 11.97 13.71 -21.05
N LEU A 132 11.37 13.52 -19.88
CA LEU A 132 10.29 14.40 -19.37
C LEU A 132 10.88 15.60 -18.65
N THR A 133 10.20 16.74 -18.75
CA THR A 133 10.65 18.00 -18.12
C THR A 133 9.67 18.53 -17.08
N LYS A 134 8.40 18.10 -17.12
CA LYS A 134 7.36 18.61 -16.24
C LYS A 134 7.22 17.75 -14.98
N PRO A 135 7.12 18.35 -13.79
CA PRO A 135 7.09 17.58 -12.55
C PRO A 135 5.88 16.64 -12.46
N SER A 136 4.71 17.02 -12.99
CA SER A 136 3.52 16.15 -13.05
C SER A 136 3.71 14.91 -13.92
N SER A 137 4.38 15.01 -15.07
CA SER A 137 4.66 13.87 -15.94
C SER A 137 5.74 12.96 -15.34
N ILE A 138 6.79 13.56 -14.77
CA ILE A 138 7.89 12.86 -14.08
C ILE A 138 7.35 12.04 -12.89
N GLU A 139 6.44 12.59 -12.08
CA GLU A 139 5.89 11.90 -10.90
C GLU A 139 5.19 10.58 -11.26
N VAL A 140 4.49 10.51 -12.41
CA VAL A 140 3.80 9.28 -12.86
C VAL A 140 4.80 8.14 -13.04
N LEU A 141 5.89 8.40 -13.77
CA LEU A 141 6.90 7.37 -14.02
C LEU A 141 7.77 7.11 -12.80
N GLU A 142 8.04 8.13 -11.98
CA GLU A 142 8.77 7.95 -10.73
C GLU A 142 8.05 7.00 -9.76
N LYS A 143 6.74 7.20 -9.56
CA LYS A 143 5.92 6.27 -8.76
C LYS A 143 5.89 4.87 -9.35
N SER A 144 5.74 4.77 -10.68
CA SER A 144 5.74 3.47 -11.37
C SER A 144 7.07 2.72 -11.18
N ILE A 145 8.20 3.42 -11.33
CA ILE A 145 9.55 2.85 -11.16
C ILE A 145 9.74 2.40 -9.71
N LYS A 146 9.38 3.24 -8.73
CA LYS A 146 9.49 2.88 -7.31
C LYS A 146 8.68 1.63 -6.96
N ALA A 147 7.48 1.49 -7.53
CA ALA A 147 6.65 0.30 -7.36
C ALA A 147 7.26 -0.95 -8.01
N ALA A 148 7.92 -0.81 -9.17
CA ALA A 148 8.67 -1.90 -9.79
C ALA A 148 9.85 -2.32 -8.92
N GLU A 149 10.63 -1.36 -8.43
CA GLU A 149 11.83 -1.61 -7.61
C GLU A 149 11.50 -2.17 -6.22
N SER A 150 10.25 -2.05 -5.76
CA SER A 150 9.80 -2.69 -4.53
C SER A 150 9.43 -4.16 -4.67
N ILE A 151 9.33 -4.71 -5.89
CA ILE A 151 8.99 -6.12 -6.11
C ILE A 151 10.24 -6.97 -5.79
N LYS A 152 10.20 -7.72 -4.68
CA LYS A 152 11.38 -8.44 -4.18
C LYS A 152 11.32 -9.93 -4.49
N LYS A 153 12.44 -10.46 -4.99
CA LYS A 153 12.60 -11.89 -5.22
C LYS A 153 12.45 -12.66 -3.90
N GLY A 154 11.59 -13.67 -3.88
CA GLY A 154 11.27 -14.47 -2.70
C GLY A 154 9.94 -14.11 -2.02
N GLU A 155 9.28 -13.01 -2.42
CA GLU A 155 7.91 -12.72 -1.99
C GLU A 155 6.88 -13.63 -2.69
N GLU A 156 5.77 -13.89 -2.00
CA GLU A 156 4.63 -14.60 -2.57
C GLU A 156 4.14 -13.84 -3.83
N HIS A 157 3.94 -14.56 -4.93
CA HIS A 157 3.56 -13.99 -6.23
C HIS A 157 4.58 -13.07 -6.92
N TYR A 158 5.88 -13.12 -6.56
CA TYR A 158 6.95 -12.32 -7.18
C TYR A 158 6.80 -12.16 -8.71
N TYR A 159 6.78 -13.27 -9.46
CA TYR A 159 6.66 -13.23 -10.92
C TYR A 159 5.31 -12.68 -11.41
N GLY A 160 4.24 -12.91 -10.66
CA GLY A 160 2.92 -12.35 -10.96
C GLY A 160 2.92 -10.81 -10.90
N GLU A 161 3.58 -10.23 -9.90
CA GLU A 161 3.72 -8.78 -9.77
C GLU A 161 4.64 -8.19 -10.87
N LEU A 162 5.73 -8.88 -11.25
CA LEU A 162 6.56 -8.48 -12.41
C LEU A 162 5.70 -8.37 -13.68
N ILE A 163 4.90 -9.39 -13.95
CA ILE A 163 4.05 -9.45 -15.16
C ILE A 163 2.98 -8.38 -15.13
N LYS A 164 2.29 -8.21 -14.00
CA LYS A 164 1.25 -7.20 -13.82
C LYS A 164 1.81 -5.79 -14.02
N TRP A 165 3.00 -5.52 -13.50
CA TRP A 165 3.67 -4.24 -13.72
C TRP A 165 4.01 -4.05 -15.21
N THR A 166 4.64 -5.07 -15.81
CA THR A 166 5.07 -5.11 -17.22
C THR A 166 3.90 -5.02 -18.20
N ALA A 167 2.71 -5.51 -17.87
CA ALA A 167 1.55 -5.38 -18.74
C ALA A 167 1.04 -3.93 -18.85
N ALA A 168 1.33 -3.09 -17.86
CA ALA A 168 0.78 -1.75 -17.74
C ALA A 168 1.81 -0.62 -17.93
N TYR A 169 3.11 -0.92 -18.10
CA TYR A 169 4.16 0.11 -18.19
C TYR A 169 3.93 1.09 -19.35
N GLN A 170 3.56 0.59 -20.54
CA GLN A 170 3.37 1.43 -21.72
C GLN A 170 2.22 2.43 -21.51
N LYS A 171 1.11 2.00 -20.90
CA LYS A 171 0.00 2.88 -20.55
C LYS A 171 0.46 4.03 -19.65
N ARG A 172 1.33 3.76 -18.67
CA ARG A 172 1.90 4.78 -17.77
C ARG A 172 2.84 5.73 -18.51
N ILE A 173 3.65 5.22 -19.45
CA ILE A 173 4.47 6.06 -20.34
C ILE A 173 3.58 6.99 -21.18
N ASP A 174 2.48 6.47 -21.73
CA ASP A 174 1.57 7.26 -22.56
C ASP A 174 0.82 8.31 -21.73
N GLU A 175 0.39 7.98 -20.50
CA GLU A 175 -0.17 8.92 -19.54
C GLU A 175 0.83 10.04 -19.19
N ALA A 176 2.08 9.70 -18.92
CA ALA A 176 3.13 10.68 -18.65
C ALA A 176 3.38 11.61 -19.86
N LYS A 177 3.41 11.07 -21.08
CA LYS A 177 3.51 11.87 -22.32
C LYS A 177 2.31 12.79 -22.52
N LYS A 178 1.09 12.33 -22.21
CA LYS A 178 -0.12 13.18 -22.25
C LYS A 178 -0.01 14.36 -21.29
N LEU A 179 0.52 14.13 -20.08
CA LEU A 179 0.78 15.22 -19.13
C LEU A 179 1.89 16.15 -19.62
N GLU A 180 2.95 15.61 -20.22
CA GLU A 180 4.04 16.42 -20.79
C GLU A 180 3.54 17.39 -21.87
N ALA A 181 2.51 17.02 -22.64
CA ALA A 181 1.91 17.86 -23.66
C ALA A 181 1.01 19.00 -23.12
N LYS A 182 0.53 18.92 -21.86
CA LYS A 182 -0.34 19.96 -21.25
C LYS A 182 0.43 21.24 -20.95
N SER A 183 -0.26 22.38 -20.84
CA SER A 183 0.39 23.63 -20.43
C SER A 183 0.86 23.57 -18.97
N ASP A 184 1.94 24.29 -18.65
CA ASP A 184 2.46 24.36 -17.27
C ASP A 184 1.40 24.93 -16.30
N GLN A 185 0.57 25.85 -16.77
CA GLN A 185 -0.53 26.43 -15.97
C GLN A 185 -1.60 25.40 -15.63
N GLU A 186 -1.98 24.55 -16.61
CA GLU A 186 -2.97 23.50 -16.40
C GLU A 186 -2.49 22.47 -15.38
N LEU A 187 -1.22 22.04 -15.50
CA LEU A 187 -0.60 21.11 -14.56
C LEU A 187 -0.49 21.71 -13.16
N TRP A 188 -0.07 22.98 -13.05
CA TRP A 188 -0.02 23.71 -11.79
C TRP A 188 -1.38 23.76 -11.10
N ASN A 189 -2.43 24.17 -11.81
CA ASN A 189 -3.79 24.20 -11.28
C ASN A 189 -4.26 22.81 -10.84
N THR A 190 -3.96 21.78 -11.65
CA THR A 190 -4.28 20.38 -11.31
C THR A 190 -3.56 19.93 -10.03
N TYR A 191 -2.30 20.34 -9.84
CA TYR A 191 -1.55 20.00 -8.64
C TYR A 191 -2.09 20.72 -7.40
N LEU A 192 -2.49 21.99 -7.50
CA LEU A 192 -3.09 22.73 -6.39
C LEU A 192 -4.39 22.08 -5.88
N LEU A 193 -5.18 21.45 -6.76
CA LEU A 193 -6.39 20.70 -6.36
C LEU A 193 -6.09 19.48 -5.48
N ARG A 194 -4.83 19.05 -5.38
CA ARG A 194 -4.43 17.92 -4.53
C ARG A 194 -4.23 18.29 -3.06
N GLU A 195 -4.30 19.57 -2.70
CA GLU A 195 -4.12 20.04 -1.32
C GLU A 195 -4.93 19.21 -0.32
N THR A 196 -6.25 19.10 -0.53
CA THR A 196 -7.15 18.35 0.34
C THR A 196 -6.70 16.91 0.49
N ASN A 197 -6.42 16.22 -0.61
CA ASN A 197 -5.98 14.82 -0.56
C ASN A 197 -4.64 14.64 0.15
N ILE A 198 -3.72 15.61 0.02
CA ILE A 198 -2.43 15.58 0.71
C ILE A 198 -2.62 15.81 2.21
N ILE A 199 -3.44 16.79 2.60
CA ILE A 199 -3.75 17.08 4.00
C ILE A 199 -4.48 15.91 4.65
N ASP A 200 -5.50 15.36 4.00
CA ASP A 200 -6.29 14.24 4.54
C ASP A 200 -5.45 12.98 4.68
N SER A 201 -4.56 12.73 3.71
CA SER A 201 -3.63 11.60 3.79
C SER A 201 -2.59 11.80 4.88
N PHE A 202 -2.08 13.03 5.06
CA PHE A 202 -1.19 13.37 6.15
C PHE A 202 -1.85 13.13 7.51
N ASN A 203 -3.06 13.64 7.73
CA ASN A 203 -3.78 13.46 8.98
C ASN A 203 -4.05 11.98 9.28
N ARG A 204 -4.55 11.25 8.29
CA ARG A 204 -4.83 9.82 8.45
C ARG A 204 -3.58 8.99 8.75
N GLU A 205 -2.45 9.32 8.11
CA GLU A 205 -1.24 8.49 8.20
C GLU A 205 -0.31 8.89 9.36
N TYR A 206 -0.26 10.18 9.70
CA TYR A 206 0.72 10.71 10.66
C TYR A 206 0.11 11.45 11.84
N ASN A 207 -1.05 12.11 11.68
CA ASN A 207 -1.50 13.14 12.61
C ASN A 207 -2.94 12.91 13.12
N SER A 208 -3.24 11.70 13.58
CA SER A 208 -4.55 11.38 14.18
C SER A 208 -4.74 11.89 15.61
N THR A 209 -3.65 12.31 16.25
CA THR A 209 -3.51 12.72 17.65
C THR A 209 -2.96 14.14 17.81
N ASP A 210 -2.87 14.89 16.69
CA ASP A 210 -2.32 16.24 16.62
C ASP A 210 -0.80 16.36 16.92
N LEU A 211 -0.07 15.23 16.98
CA LEU A 211 1.38 15.18 17.26
C LEU A 211 2.25 16.00 16.28
N PHE A 212 1.82 16.11 15.02
CA PHE A 212 2.49 16.82 13.93
C PHE A 212 1.68 18.01 13.40
N ASP A 213 0.89 18.66 14.25
CA ASP A 213 0.12 19.87 13.89
C ASP A 213 0.99 21.00 13.34
N ALA A 214 2.21 21.15 13.86
CA ALA A 214 3.16 22.14 13.34
C ALA A 214 3.52 21.87 11.86
N GLU A 215 3.74 20.61 11.49
CA GLU A 215 3.99 20.21 10.11
C GLU A 215 2.73 20.25 9.25
N LEU A 216 1.55 19.95 9.80
CA LEU A 216 0.27 20.14 9.12
C LEU A 216 0.05 21.62 8.73
N GLU A 217 0.30 22.55 9.66
CA GLU A 217 0.18 23.99 9.40
C GLU A 217 1.22 24.48 8.39
N GLN A 218 2.43 23.90 8.39
CA GLN A 218 3.42 24.15 7.33
C GLN A 218 2.90 23.71 5.96
N LEU A 219 2.29 22.53 5.85
CA LEU A 219 1.70 22.04 4.60
C LEU A 219 0.57 22.96 4.11
N LYS A 220 -0.37 23.31 4.99
CA LYS A 220 -1.46 24.26 4.67
C LYS A 220 -0.91 25.60 4.19
N LYS A 221 0.11 26.12 4.88
CA LYS A 221 0.76 27.39 4.50
C LYS A 221 1.40 27.30 3.12
N LEU A 222 2.10 26.22 2.79
CA LEU A 222 2.71 26.03 1.47
C LEU A 222 1.68 26.14 0.33
N PHE A 223 0.50 25.52 0.48
CA PHE A 223 -0.56 25.60 -0.52
C PHE A 223 -1.26 26.96 -0.56
N LYS A 224 -1.46 27.58 0.60
CA LYS A 224 -1.98 28.96 0.68
C LYS A 224 -1.08 29.95 -0.07
N ASP A 225 0.22 29.90 0.21
CA ASP A 225 1.22 30.78 -0.41
C ASP A 225 1.33 30.51 -1.92
N ALA A 226 1.25 29.24 -2.33
CA ALA A 226 1.21 28.83 -3.73
C ALA A 226 0.01 29.41 -4.48
N LYS A 227 -1.20 29.36 -3.90
CA LYS A 227 -2.42 29.92 -4.51
C LYS A 227 -2.38 31.46 -4.63
N ALA A 228 -1.72 32.13 -3.69
CA ALA A 228 -1.59 33.59 -3.69
C ALA A 228 -0.59 34.10 -4.74
N ASN A 229 0.36 33.27 -5.17
CA ASN A 229 1.44 33.68 -6.05
C ASN A 229 1.01 33.77 -7.52
N LYS A 230 0.96 34.99 -8.06
CA LYS A 230 0.54 35.30 -9.45
C LYS A 230 1.69 35.27 -10.48
N ASN A 231 2.88 34.83 -10.11
CA ASN A 231 3.99 34.71 -11.06
C ASN A 231 3.67 33.63 -12.10
N LYS A 232 3.88 33.92 -13.39
CA LYS A 232 3.59 32.99 -14.52
C LYS A 232 4.64 31.88 -14.70
N LYS A 233 5.52 31.64 -13.71
CA LYS A 233 6.55 30.59 -13.70
C LYS A 233 6.01 29.29 -13.09
N TYR A 234 4.95 28.74 -13.70
CA TYR A 234 4.16 27.65 -13.14
C TYR A 234 4.97 26.37 -12.90
N LYS A 235 5.85 25.99 -13.83
CA LYS A 235 6.69 24.79 -13.71
C LYS A 235 7.66 24.88 -12.54
N GLU A 236 8.34 26.02 -12.38
CA GLU A 236 9.27 26.24 -11.27
C GLU A 236 8.52 26.26 -9.94
N GLN A 237 7.35 26.89 -9.87
CA GLN A 237 6.50 26.90 -8.68
C GLN A 237 6.04 25.49 -8.29
N GLU A 238 5.55 24.71 -9.26
CA GLU A 238 5.14 23.31 -9.04
C GLU A 238 6.29 22.47 -8.49
N THR A 239 7.48 22.62 -9.09
CA THR A 239 8.69 21.92 -8.66
C THR A 239 9.06 22.25 -7.22
N GLN A 240 9.06 23.53 -6.85
CA GLN A 240 9.40 23.95 -5.48
C GLN A 240 8.35 23.53 -4.46
N LEU A 241 7.06 23.62 -4.79
CA LEU A 241 5.98 23.20 -3.90
C LEU A 241 6.06 21.70 -3.63
N ARG A 242 6.22 20.88 -4.67
CA ARG A 242 6.40 19.42 -4.55
C ARG A 242 7.60 19.05 -3.68
N LYS A 243 8.74 19.70 -3.91
CA LYS A 243 9.96 19.50 -3.12
C LYS A 243 9.73 19.85 -1.64
N SER A 244 9.04 20.95 -1.36
CA SER A 244 8.76 21.39 0.01
C SER A 244 7.80 20.45 0.73
N VAL A 245 6.74 20.00 0.05
CA VAL A 245 5.82 18.97 0.57
C VAL A 245 6.58 17.67 0.85
N SER A 246 7.36 17.16 -0.12
CA SER A 246 8.15 15.92 0.06
C SER A 246 9.09 16.03 1.25
N LYS A 247 9.79 17.15 1.41
CA LYS A 247 10.73 17.36 2.52
C LYS A 247 10.06 17.21 3.88
N ILE A 248 8.84 17.71 4.05
CA ILE A 248 8.07 17.57 5.29
C ILE A 248 7.71 16.10 5.53
N LEU A 249 7.14 15.44 4.52
CA LEU A 249 6.73 14.03 4.60
C LEU A 249 7.93 13.09 4.83
N ASP A 250 9.05 13.32 4.15
CA ASP A 250 10.28 12.54 4.27
C ASP A 250 10.92 12.68 5.65
N LYS A 251 10.85 13.87 6.25
CA LYS A 251 11.33 14.10 7.62
C LYS A 251 10.53 13.26 8.62
N ILE A 252 9.20 13.28 8.53
CA ILE A 252 8.32 12.59 9.49
C ILE A 252 8.37 11.08 9.28
N SER A 253 8.30 10.60 8.03
CA SER A 253 8.32 9.16 7.73
C SER A 253 9.60 8.44 8.20
N LYS A 254 10.72 9.16 8.35
CA LYS A 254 11.96 8.62 8.92
C LYS A 254 11.87 8.40 10.43
N ILE A 255 11.17 9.27 11.16
CA ILE A 255 11.14 9.28 12.63
C ILE A 255 9.87 8.65 13.21
N ALA A 256 8.82 8.45 12.41
CA ALA A 256 7.55 7.87 12.83
C ALA A 256 7.34 6.45 12.28
N ILE A 257 6.63 5.63 13.05
CA ILE A 257 6.07 4.36 12.59
C ILE A 257 4.55 4.52 12.51
N THR A 258 4.06 4.51 11.27
CA THR A 258 2.62 4.50 10.92
C THR A 258 2.12 3.06 10.87
N ALA A 259 0.80 2.84 10.88
CA ALA A 259 0.22 1.51 10.69
C ALA A 259 0.69 0.83 9.38
N SER A 260 0.89 1.59 8.31
CA SER A 260 1.42 1.07 7.05
C SER A 260 2.86 0.59 7.19
N LYS A 261 3.73 1.39 7.82
CA LYS A 261 5.14 1.03 8.05
C LYS A 261 5.27 -0.15 9.03
N ALA A 262 4.41 -0.20 10.04
CA ALA A 262 4.37 -1.28 11.01
C ALA A 262 4.01 -2.64 10.38
N LYS A 263 3.09 -2.68 9.40
CA LYS A 263 2.79 -3.91 8.63
C LYS A 263 4.04 -4.46 7.92
N GLU A 264 4.86 -3.59 7.35
CA GLU A 264 6.12 -4.01 6.73
C GLU A 264 7.13 -4.52 7.76
N LEU A 265 7.23 -3.86 8.92
CA LEU A 265 8.10 -4.30 10.01
C LEU A 265 7.64 -5.64 10.62
N ALA A 266 6.33 -5.87 10.71
CA ALA A 266 5.76 -7.12 11.23
C ALA A 266 6.07 -8.34 10.34
N LYS A 267 6.36 -8.15 9.05
CA LYS A 267 6.84 -9.22 8.16
C LYS A 267 8.29 -9.63 8.44
N LEU A 268 9.04 -8.80 9.15
CA LEU A 268 10.47 -8.98 9.42
C LEU A 268 10.74 -9.55 10.83
N LEU A 269 9.69 -10.00 11.53
CA LEU A 269 9.83 -10.62 12.84
C LEU A 269 10.75 -11.85 12.75
N ASP A 270 11.56 -12.05 13.79
CA ASP A 270 12.34 -13.27 13.89
C ASP A 270 11.43 -14.48 14.21
N LYS A 271 12.02 -15.68 14.22
CA LYS A 271 11.30 -16.93 14.55
C LYS A 271 10.66 -16.95 15.96
N ASN A 272 11.04 -16.03 16.85
CA ASN A 272 10.53 -15.93 18.21
C ASN A 272 9.50 -14.79 18.36
N GLY A 273 9.19 -14.05 17.29
CA GLY A 273 8.32 -12.88 17.35
C GLY A 273 8.96 -11.66 18.00
N GLU A 274 10.30 -11.53 17.96
CA GLU A 274 11.02 -10.33 18.42
C GLU A 274 10.95 -9.23 17.35
N LEU A 275 10.39 -8.08 17.74
CA LEU A 275 10.35 -6.85 16.95
C LEU A 275 11.46 -5.89 17.41
N ILE A 276 12.30 -5.47 16.47
CA ILE A 276 13.37 -4.50 16.72
C ILE A 276 12.98 -3.17 16.06
N ILE A 277 12.84 -2.13 16.86
CA ILE A 277 12.61 -0.76 16.39
C ILE A 277 13.94 -0.01 16.37
N GLY A 278 14.30 0.57 15.22
CA GLY A 278 15.59 1.24 15.03
C GLY A 278 15.76 2.57 15.78
N ASN A 279 17.01 2.99 15.96
CA ASN A 279 17.38 4.20 16.70
C ASN A 279 16.90 5.52 16.08
N ASP A 280 16.53 5.54 14.80
CA ASP A 280 16.03 6.76 14.15
C ASP A 280 14.57 7.06 14.49
N ILE A 281 13.86 6.10 15.09
CA ILE A 281 12.45 6.20 15.42
C ILE A 281 12.26 6.96 16.73
N LYS A 282 11.43 7.99 16.67
CA LYS A 282 11.00 8.82 17.80
C LYS A 282 9.55 8.56 18.19
N TYR A 283 8.71 8.17 17.24
CA TYR A 283 7.27 8.09 17.43
C TYR A 283 6.73 6.76 16.89
N ILE A 284 5.97 6.04 17.73
CA ILE A 284 5.13 4.93 17.28
C ILE A 284 3.70 5.44 17.35
N LEU A 285 3.08 5.58 16.18
CA LEU A 285 1.80 6.27 16.05
C LEU A 285 0.63 5.38 16.43
N SER A 286 -0.52 6.03 16.60
CA SER A 286 -1.73 5.38 17.06
C SER A 286 -2.09 4.16 16.20
N GLY A 287 -2.36 3.04 16.88
CA GLY A 287 -2.72 1.78 16.24
C GLY A 287 -1.62 1.13 15.38
N ALA A 288 -0.37 1.60 15.41
CA ALA A 288 0.68 1.16 14.48
C ALA A 288 0.81 -0.38 14.40
N PHE A 289 0.97 -1.04 15.55
CA PHE A 289 1.08 -2.49 15.69
C PHE A 289 -0.16 -3.13 16.35
N ALA A 290 -1.32 -2.47 16.25
CA ALA A 290 -2.57 -3.05 16.74
C ALA A 290 -2.86 -4.41 16.07
N ASP A 291 -3.40 -5.34 16.85
CA ASP A 291 -3.80 -6.70 16.45
C ASP A 291 -2.65 -7.58 15.90
N GLN A 292 -1.39 -7.17 16.05
CA GLN A 292 -0.21 -7.95 15.66
C GLN A 292 0.09 -9.05 16.69
N SER A 293 -0.70 -10.12 16.66
CA SER A 293 -0.62 -11.25 17.62
C SER A 293 0.69 -12.04 17.58
N ASN A 294 1.46 -11.91 16.50
CA ASN A 294 2.76 -12.56 16.32
C ASN A 294 3.92 -11.86 17.05
N ILE A 295 3.77 -10.58 17.41
CA ILE A 295 4.80 -9.86 18.18
C ILE A 295 4.75 -10.37 19.61
N LYS A 296 5.84 -10.95 20.10
CA LYS A 296 5.99 -11.45 21.48
C LYS A 296 6.90 -10.57 22.31
N LYS A 297 7.94 -10.02 21.70
CA LYS A 297 8.91 -9.17 22.38
C LYS A 297 9.20 -7.93 21.55
N VAL A 298 9.35 -6.79 22.22
CA VAL A 298 9.69 -5.53 21.54
C VAL A 298 10.93 -4.92 22.17
N LYS A 299 11.91 -4.58 21.33
CA LYS A 299 13.09 -3.79 21.69
C LYS A 299 13.04 -2.45 20.99
N PHE A 300 13.09 -1.37 21.77
CA PHE A 300 13.04 -0.01 21.25
C PHE A 300 14.44 0.59 21.09
N GLY A 301 14.60 1.36 20.02
CA GLY A 301 15.79 2.16 19.80
C GLY A 301 15.92 3.30 20.81
N GLU A 302 17.12 3.85 20.92
CA GLU A 302 17.49 4.79 21.99
C GLU A 302 16.75 6.13 21.93
N ASN A 303 16.21 6.53 20.77
CA ASN A 303 15.57 7.83 20.55
C ASN A 303 14.04 7.81 20.58
N LEU A 304 13.41 6.69 20.96
CA LEU A 304 11.95 6.65 21.08
C LEU A 304 11.47 7.62 22.18
N GLU A 305 10.53 8.49 21.85
CA GLU A 305 10.00 9.55 22.72
C GLU A 305 8.52 9.32 23.06
N VAL A 306 7.72 8.84 22.10
CA VAL A 306 6.26 8.64 22.28
C VAL A 306 5.80 7.33 21.66
N ILE A 307 4.97 6.62 22.43
CA ILE A 307 4.07 5.57 21.94
C ILE A 307 2.65 6.09 22.11
N GLU A 308 1.94 6.23 21.01
CA GLU A 308 0.58 6.79 20.93
C GLU A 308 -0.53 5.76 21.15
N PRO A 309 -1.76 6.20 21.51
CA PRO A 309 -2.86 5.32 21.86
C PRO A 309 -3.06 4.16 20.89
N ASP A 310 -3.33 2.99 21.46
CA ASP A 310 -3.61 1.73 20.76
C ASP A 310 -2.42 1.16 19.95
N ALA A 311 -1.22 1.74 20.05
CA ALA A 311 -0.06 1.35 19.23
C ALA A 311 0.27 -0.15 19.23
N PHE A 312 0.06 -0.87 20.33
CA PHE A 312 0.26 -2.33 20.47
C PHE A 312 -0.97 -3.03 21.06
N ASP A 313 -2.15 -2.42 20.96
CA ASP A 313 -3.38 -3.01 21.49
C ASP A 313 -3.69 -4.35 20.81
N ASN A 314 -4.17 -5.32 21.60
CA ASN A 314 -4.48 -6.70 21.18
C ASN A 314 -3.29 -7.46 20.56
N SER A 315 -2.06 -6.95 20.69
CA SER A 315 -0.86 -7.66 20.23
C SER A 315 -0.49 -8.82 21.16
N GLY A 316 0.41 -9.68 20.69
CA GLY A 316 0.89 -10.84 21.45
C GLY A 316 1.96 -10.52 22.49
N VAL A 317 2.21 -9.24 22.78
CA VAL A 317 3.41 -8.78 23.50
C VAL A 317 3.43 -9.32 24.93
N GLU A 318 4.54 -9.97 25.27
CA GLU A 318 4.83 -10.63 26.55
C GLU A 318 5.98 -9.94 27.29
N SER A 319 6.91 -9.30 26.57
CA SER A 319 8.08 -8.62 27.14
C SER A 319 8.44 -7.36 26.34
N ILE A 320 8.80 -6.30 27.06
CA ILE A 320 9.20 -5.00 26.51
C ILE A 320 10.40 -4.48 27.28
N GLU A 321 11.32 -3.86 26.55
CA GLU A 321 12.40 -3.05 27.12
C GLU A 321 12.29 -1.61 26.59
N PHE A 322 11.94 -0.67 27.46
CA PHE A 322 11.85 0.75 27.10
C PHE A 322 13.21 1.42 27.14
N ASN A 323 13.40 2.41 26.27
CA ASN A 323 14.56 3.28 26.27
C ASN A 323 14.43 4.43 27.29
N ASN A 324 15.55 5.06 27.63
CA ASN A 324 15.63 6.13 28.62
C ASN A 324 15.19 7.52 28.11
N LYS A 325 14.62 7.64 26.91
CA LYS A 325 14.09 8.92 26.39
C LYS A 325 12.56 8.93 26.26
N LEU A 326 11.90 7.80 26.51
CA LEU A 326 10.45 7.70 26.41
C LEU A 326 9.78 8.67 27.41
N LYS A 327 8.86 9.48 26.89
CA LYS A 327 8.14 10.53 27.63
C LYS A 327 6.66 10.20 27.80
N SER A 328 6.04 9.60 26.78
CA SER A 328 4.63 9.24 26.78
C SER A 328 4.43 7.84 26.23
N LEU A 329 3.52 7.09 26.85
CA LEU A 329 3.27 5.68 26.57
C LEU A 329 1.79 5.35 26.67
N ASP A 330 1.13 5.03 25.58
CA ASP A 330 -0.26 4.58 25.56
C ASP A 330 -0.41 3.48 24.51
N GLY A 331 -1.01 2.33 24.83
CA GLY A 331 -1.38 1.34 23.81
C GLY A 331 -0.81 -0.08 23.98
N PHE A 332 -0.88 -0.67 25.17
CA PHE A 332 -0.62 -2.09 25.42
C PHE A 332 -1.85 -2.79 26.03
N ASN A 333 -3.07 -2.37 25.69
CA ASN A 333 -4.28 -3.02 26.16
C ASN A 333 -4.39 -4.43 25.57
N ASN A 334 -4.95 -5.36 26.35
CA ASN A 334 -5.15 -6.76 25.96
C ASN A 334 -3.86 -7.50 25.55
N THR A 335 -2.70 -7.05 26.01
CA THR A 335 -1.42 -7.75 25.84
C THR A 335 -1.19 -8.78 26.94
N LYS A 336 -0.15 -9.60 26.80
CA LYS A 336 0.20 -10.66 27.77
C LYS A 336 1.21 -10.21 28.83
N LEU A 337 1.53 -8.91 28.88
CA LEU A 337 2.44 -8.33 29.86
C LEU A 337 2.02 -8.69 31.29
N SER A 338 2.97 -9.20 32.07
CA SER A 338 2.80 -9.51 33.50
C SER A 338 3.65 -8.64 34.42
N SER A 339 4.63 -7.92 33.86
CA SER A 339 5.48 -6.98 34.58
C SER A 339 5.87 -5.82 33.67
N LEU A 340 6.28 -4.72 34.29
CA LEU A 340 6.64 -3.50 33.57
C LEU A 340 7.75 -2.78 34.33
N SER A 341 8.83 -2.43 33.62
CA SER A 341 9.86 -1.52 34.12
C SER A 341 9.72 -0.19 33.37
N LEU A 342 9.20 0.83 34.05
CA LEU A 342 8.99 2.15 33.46
C LEU A 342 10.32 2.93 33.36
N PRO A 343 10.58 3.64 32.25
CA PRO A 343 11.80 4.43 32.12
C PRO A 343 11.75 5.69 33.00
N LYS A 344 12.92 6.10 33.50
CA LYS A 344 13.07 7.22 34.44
C LYS A 344 12.67 8.60 33.90
N THR A 345 12.48 8.71 32.58
CA THR A 345 12.07 9.96 31.92
C THR A 345 10.57 10.04 31.65
N LEU A 346 9.82 8.97 31.93
CA LEU A 346 8.42 8.86 31.58
C LEU A 346 7.58 9.89 32.34
N GLU A 347 6.78 10.65 31.63
CA GLU A 347 5.95 11.72 32.19
C GLU A 347 4.49 11.33 32.23
N LYS A 348 4.03 10.52 31.27
CA LYS A 348 2.64 10.07 31.18
C LYS A 348 2.56 8.64 30.69
N PHE A 349 1.63 7.85 31.22
CA PHE A 349 1.27 6.58 30.60
C PHE A 349 -0.19 6.17 30.76
N ALA A 350 -0.66 5.35 29.83
CA ALA A 350 -1.98 4.75 29.79
C ALA A 350 -1.91 3.42 29.00
N GLY A 351 -3.07 2.82 28.73
CA GLY A 351 -3.15 1.68 27.81
C GLY A 351 -2.63 0.36 28.37
N PHE A 352 -2.94 0.00 29.61
CA PHE A 352 -2.58 -1.31 30.20
C PHE A 352 -3.79 -2.13 30.66
N LYS A 353 -4.96 -1.88 30.07
CA LYS A 353 -6.20 -2.62 30.37
C LYS A 353 -6.01 -4.09 30.04
N ARG A 354 -6.50 -4.97 30.93
CA ARG A 354 -6.48 -6.43 30.76
C ARG A 354 -5.08 -7.05 30.60
N THR A 355 -4.05 -6.38 31.11
CA THR A 355 -2.73 -6.99 31.34
C THR A 355 -2.70 -7.76 32.66
N LYS A 356 -1.65 -8.52 32.92
CA LYS A 356 -1.43 -9.27 34.17
C LYS A 356 -0.57 -8.50 35.18
N ILE A 357 -0.38 -7.21 34.99
CA ILE A 357 0.45 -6.36 35.85
C ILE A 357 -0.33 -6.05 37.13
N ASP A 358 0.14 -6.58 38.25
CA ASP A 358 -0.43 -6.35 39.59
C ASP A 358 0.47 -5.48 40.49
N LYS A 359 1.68 -5.13 40.04
CA LYS A 359 2.61 -4.23 40.71
C LYS A 359 3.28 -3.28 39.74
N ILE A 360 3.51 -2.04 40.17
CA ILE A 360 4.21 -1.04 39.36
C ILE A 360 5.11 -0.14 40.20
N THR A 361 6.26 0.22 39.64
CA THR A 361 7.14 1.27 40.20
C THR A 361 6.99 2.52 39.34
N LEU A 362 6.58 3.63 39.96
CA LEU A 362 6.33 4.91 39.31
C LEU A 362 7.60 5.77 39.34
N PRO A 363 8.09 6.23 38.18
CA PRO A 363 9.29 7.06 38.13
C PRO A 363 9.00 8.45 38.68
N LYS A 364 10.02 9.09 39.27
CA LYS A 364 9.84 10.44 39.87
C LYS A 364 9.45 11.54 38.86
N SER A 365 9.70 11.32 37.57
CA SER A 365 9.31 12.24 36.49
C SER A 365 7.82 12.19 36.16
N LEU A 366 7.09 11.20 36.68
CA LEU A 366 5.71 10.93 36.31
C LEU A 366 4.79 12.08 36.74
N LYS A 367 3.99 12.54 35.79
CA LYS A 367 2.99 13.60 35.96
C LYS A 367 1.58 13.04 36.04
N SER A 368 1.23 12.10 35.18
CA SER A 368 -0.09 11.48 35.20
C SER A 368 -0.07 10.05 34.68
N PHE A 369 -1.08 9.27 35.06
CA PHE A 369 -1.37 8.02 34.39
C PHE A 369 -2.87 7.74 34.36
N ILE A 370 -3.30 6.93 33.39
CA ILE A 370 -4.65 6.38 33.34
C ILE A 370 -4.54 4.87 33.48
N TRP A 371 -5.06 4.34 34.59
CA TRP A 371 -5.02 2.91 34.88
C TRP A 371 -6.44 2.33 34.89
N GLN A 372 -6.72 1.50 33.89
CA GLN A 372 -8.01 0.82 33.73
C GLN A 372 -7.88 -0.70 33.93
N ASN A 373 -6.99 -1.11 34.84
CA ASN A 373 -6.80 -2.53 35.17
C ASN A 373 -7.07 -2.78 36.66
N SER A 374 -8.14 -3.52 36.94
CA SER A 374 -8.65 -3.70 38.31
C SER A 374 -7.76 -4.56 39.20
N ILE A 375 -6.74 -5.24 38.66
CA ILE A 375 -5.91 -6.18 39.43
C ILE A 375 -4.66 -5.55 40.07
N LEU A 376 -4.41 -4.25 39.91
CA LEU A 376 -3.23 -3.60 40.49
C LEU A 376 -3.33 -3.59 42.02
N LYS A 377 -2.35 -4.23 42.67
CA LYS A 377 -2.28 -4.43 44.13
C LYS A 377 -1.23 -3.56 44.79
N GLU A 378 -0.16 -3.22 44.09
CA GLU A 378 0.99 -2.53 44.68
C GLU A 378 1.50 -1.40 43.79
N ILE A 379 1.64 -0.21 44.37
CA ILE A 379 2.32 0.93 43.77
C ILE A 379 3.57 1.23 44.58
N THR A 380 4.72 1.35 43.93
CA THR A 380 5.95 1.86 44.54
C THR A 380 6.29 3.19 43.89
N PHE A 381 6.55 4.23 44.69
CA PHE A 381 7.15 5.46 44.19
C PHE A 381 8.68 5.35 44.25
N GLU A 382 9.38 5.75 43.17
CA GLU A 382 10.84 5.86 43.21
C GLU A 382 11.33 6.80 44.32
N ASP A 383 12.58 6.59 44.74
CA ASP A 383 13.25 7.47 45.68
C ASP A 383 13.26 8.92 45.15
N ASP A 384 12.94 9.85 46.05
CA ASP A 384 12.79 11.28 45.77
C ASP A 384 11.59 11.67 44.89
N ALA A 385 10.61 10.78 44.71
CA ALA A 385 9.32 11.17 44.14
C ALA A 385 8.68 12.32 44.93
N THR A 386 8.06 13.24 44.21
CA THR A 386 7.22 14.30 44.79
C THR A 386 5.75 14.01 44.54
N PHE A 387 4.88 14.35 45.48
CA PHE A 387 3.45 14.03 45.40
C PHE A 387 2.60 15.20 44.89
N GLY A 388 3.21 16.20 44.25
CA GLY A 388 2.50 17.39 43.76
C GLY A 388 1.40 17.07 42.73
N ASN A 389 1.60 16.02 41.95
CA ASN A 389 0.68 15.58 40.91
C ASN A 389 -0.32 14.52 41.40
N VAL A 390 -0.23 14.06 42.64
CA VAL A 390 -1.18 13.09 43.20
C VAL A 390 -2.53 13.78 43.43
N LYS A 391 -3.61 13.10 43.01
CA LYS A 391 -4.98 13.57 43.12
C LYS A 391 -5.84 12.50 43.79
N SER A 392 -6.75 12.94 44.66
CA SER A 392 -7.76 12.10 45.32
C SER A 392 -9.09 12.03 44.54
N THR A 393 -9.26 12.85 43.50
CA THR A 393 -10.41 12.83 42.60
C THR A 393 -9.98 12.57 41.16
N PHE A 394 -10.92 12.12 40.34
CA PHE A 394 -10.68 11.90 38.92
C PHE A 394 -10.05 13.13 38.24
N SER A 395 -8.99 12.89 37.48
CA SER A 395 -8.25 13.89 36.71
C SER A 395 -7.49 13.19 35.59
N PHE A 396 -7.48 13.78 34.41
CA PHE A 396 -6.70 13.29 33.25
C PHE A 396 -5.23 13.73 33.31
N ASP A 397 -4.90 14.66 34.20
CA ASP A 397 -3.62 15.36 34.30
C ASP A 397 -2.91 15.13 35.66
N GLY A 398 -3.26 14.07 36.38
CA GLY A 398 -2.65 13.71 37.66
C GLY A 398 -2.44 12.22 37.87
N ILE A 399 -1.79 11.90 38.98
CA ILE A 399 -1.67 10.53 39.52
C ILE A 399 -2.86 10.29 40.44
N VAL A 400 -3.91 9.67 39.91
CA VAL A 400 -5.13 9.40 40.68
C VAL A 400 -4.93 8.15 41.52
N ILE A 401 -4.94 8.30 42.85
CA ILE A 401 -4.89 7.19 43.80
C ILE A 401 -6.20 7.23 44.59
N ASP A 402 -7.19 6.50 44.10
CA ASP A 402 -8.50 6.41 44.71
C ASP A 402 -9.08 5.00 44.54
N LYS A 403 -9.82 4.54 45.56
CA LYS A 403 -10.33 3.17 45.65
C LYS A 403 -11.36 2.84 44.55
N GLN A 404 -12.05 3.83 44.01
CA GLN A 404 -12.96 3.64 42.89
C GLN A 404 -12.21 3.23 41.62
N PHE A 405 -11.05 3.83 41.37
CA PHE A 405 -10.24 3.57 40.17
C PHE A 405 -9.23 2.44 40.36
N LEU A 406 -8.77 2.21 41.60
CA LEU A 406 -7.81 1.18 41.97
C LEU A 406 -8.39 0.25 43.06
N PRO A 407 -9.45 -0.52 42.76
CA PRO A 407 -10.22 -1.25 43.77
C PRO A 407 -9.45 -2.38 44.47
N SER A 408 -8.41 -2.93 43.82
CA SER A 408 -7.57 -4.00 44.38
C SER A 408 -6.27 -3.48 44.99
N LEU A 409 -6.04 -2.16 45.07
CA LEU A 409 -4.80 -1.62 45.60
C LEU A 409 -4.71 -1.89 47.11
N GLU A 410 -3.72 -2.68 47.51
CA GLU A 410 -3.49 -3.09 48.89
C GLU A 410 -2.34 -2.30 49.54
N LYS A 411 -1.34 -1.89 48.74
CA LYS A 411 -0.09 -1.35 49.24
C LYS A 411 0.41 -0.18 48.39
N ILE A 412 0.89 0.85 49.08
CA ILE A 412 1.69 1.93 48.49
C ILE A 412 3.03 1.99 49.23
N ILE A 413 4.12 1.86 48.47
CA ILE A 413 5.49 1.87 48.98
C ILE A 413 6.13 3.21 48.63
N VAL A 414 6.75 3.82 49.63
CA VAL A 414 7.51 5.07 49.55
C VAL A 414 8.78 4.93 50.37
N LYS A 415 9.80 5.75 50.08
CA LYS A 415 11.14 5.61 50.66
C LYS A 415 11.23 5.65 52.19
N ASP A 416 10.44 6.51 52.83
CA ASP A 416 10.54 6.77 54.28
C ASP A 416 9.23 7.32 54.89
N MET A 417 9.24 7.51 56.21
CA MET A 417 8.09 8.01 56.96
C MET A 417 7.70 9.44 56.58
N LYS A 418 8.65 10.27 56.16
CA LYS A 418 8.38 11.65 55.74
C LYS A 418 7.59 11.65 54.43
N ALA A 419 8.03 10.87 53.44
CA ALA A 419 7.34 10.69 52.18
C ALA A 419 5.92 10.14 52.38
N LYS A 420 5.75 9.18 53.30
CA LYS A 420 4.42 8.67 53.67
C LYS A 420 3.50 9.77 54.20
N MET A 421 4.00 10.63 55.08
CA MET A 421 3.23 11.74 55.64
C MET A 421 2.89 12.82 54.60
N GLU A 422 3.78 13.07 53.64
CA GLU A 422 3.50 13.98 52.52
C GLU A 422 2.45 13.43 51.56
N LEU A 423 2.50 12.13 51.27
CA LEU A 423 1.50 11.47 50.42
C LEU A 423 0.11 11.46 51.06
N ILE A 424 -0.01 11.14 52.37
CA ILE A 424 -1.30 11.13 53.08
C ILE A 424 -1.99 12.51 53.10
N LYS A 425 -1.22 13.60 53.01
CA LYS A 425 -1.78 14.96 52.95
C LYS A 425 -2.40 15.31 51.59
N LYS A 426 -2.05 14.57 50.54
CA LYS A 426 -2.60 14.73 49.19
C LYS A 426 -3.86 13.89 49.06
#